data_AF-A0A7Y5LCH2-F1
#
_entry.id   AF-A0A7Y5LCH2-F1
#
_cell.length_a   1.000
_cell.length_b   1.000
_cell.length_c   1.000
_cell.angle_alpha   90.00
_cell.angle_beta   90.00
_cell.angle_gamma   90.00
#
_symmetry.space_group_name_H-M   'P 1'
#
loop_
_entity.id
_entity.type
_entity.pdbx_description
1 polymer ?
#
loop_
_entity_poly.entity_id
_entity_poly.type
_entity_poly.pdbx_seq_one_letter_code
_entity_poly.pdbx_strand_id
1 'polypeptide(L)'
;MIRKVLILLCLISIMVRAQDISWVNGTWEGIGYQASVNSSWTIRFEAMIRTNSFSIAYPSLGCGGNWSLSSIDANKIEFFETITYGKTQCVEGGTIVVTRVDGQYVTFTYFLPGTRTLDAFSTLKRVK
;
A
#
# COMPACT_ATOMS: atom_id res chain seq x y z
N MET A 1 -51.96 16.91 34.24
CA MET A 1 -50.50 16.69 34.25
C MET A 1 -50.11 15.96 32.96
N ILE A 2 -49.63 16.68 31.93
CA ILE A 2 -49.04 16.09 30.72
C ILE A 2 -47.57 16.54 30.69
N ARG A 3 -46.65 15.57 30.78
CA ARG A 3 -45.21 15.80 30.82
C ARG A 3 -44.72 15.78 29.37
N LYS A 4 -44.41 16.95 28.81
CA LYS A 4 -43.80 17.09 27.49
C LYS A 4 -42.38 16.52 27.55
N VAL A 5 -42.14 15.39 26.89
CA VAL A 5 -40.80 14.83 26.71
C VAL A 5 -40.25 15.40 25.40
N LEU A 6 -39.25 16.29 25.52
CA LEU A 6 -38.56 16.89 24.39
C LEU A 6 -37.42 15.93 23.98
N ILE A 7 -37.59 15.19 22.88
CA ILE A 7 -36.55 14.31 22.34
C ILE A 7 -35.62 15.17 21.47
N LEU A 8 -34.42 15.45 21.98
CA LEU A 8 -33.37 16.14 21.26
C LEU A 8 -32.64 15.14 20.34
N LEU A 9 -32.99 15.15 19.06
CA LEU A 9 -32.25 14.42 18.01
C LEU A 9 -30.87 15.07 17.83
N CYS A 10 -29.85 14.48 18.43
CA CYS A 10 -28.46 14.87 18.21
C CYS A 10 -28.04 14.36 16.82
N LEU A 11 -28.05 15.24 15.82
CA LEU A 11 -27.44 14.98 14.51
C LEU A 11 -25.92 14.89 14.70
N ILE A 12 -25.41 13.70 14.98
CA ILE A 12 -23.96 13.45 15.03
C ILE A 12 -23.49 13.44 13.58
N SER A 13 -23.03 14.59 13.10
CA SER A 13 -22.33 14.71 11.82
C SER A 13 -21.05 13.87 11.89
N ILE A 14 -21.04 12.71 11.26
CA ILE A 14 -19.84 11.90 11.12
C ILE A 14 -18.91 12.67 10.18
N MET A 15 -17.94 13.39 10.74
CA MET A 15 -16.87 14.00 9.96
C MET A 15 -15.99 12.87 9.43
N VAL A 16 -16.16 12.52 8.15
CA VAL A 16 -15.20 11.69 7.42
C VAL A 16 -13.92 12.50 7.29
N ARG A 17 -12.93 12.22 8.14
CA ARG A 17 -11.58 12.75 7.96
C ARG A 17 -10.90 11.96 6.85
N ALA A 18 -10.46 12.65 5.81
CA ALA A 18 -9.49 12.10 4.87
C ALA A 18 -8.26 11.65 5.68
N GLN A 19 -7.87 10.38 5.52
CA GLN A 19 -6.71 9.86 6.21
C GLN A 19 -5.43 10.45 5.62
N ASP A 20 -4.57 10.98 6.49
CA ASP A 20 -3.29 11.53 6.11
C ASP A 20 -2.30 10.42 5.82
N ILE A 21 -1.99 10.24 4.54
CA ILE A 21 -0.98 9.30 4.03
C ILE A 21 0.31 10.00 3.59
N SER A 22 0.54 11.26 3.99
CA SER A 22 1.77 11.98 3.64
C SER A 22 3.03 11.23 4.03
N TRP A 23 2.95 10.37 5.04
CA TRP A 23 4.03 9.49 5.47
C TRP A 23 4.56 8.58 4.36
N VAL A 24 3.75 8.17 3.38
CA VAL A 24 4.21 7.29 2.29
C VAL A 24 4.85 8.07 1.14
N ASN A 25 4.66 9.40 1.05
CA ASN A 25 5.14 10.20 -0.07
C ASN A 25 6.67 10.13 -0.18
N GLY A 26 7.20 9.90 -1.38
CA GLY A 26 8.63 9.82 -1.67
C GLY A 26 9.05 8.47 -2.28
N THR A 27 10.35 8.21 -2.26
CA THR A 27 10.95 6.99 -2.80
C THR A 27 11.39 6.07 -1.67
N TRP A 28 11.17 4.77 -1.85
CA TRP A 28 11.49 3.71 -0.90
C TRP A 28 12.20 2.58 -1.59
N GLU A 29 13.26 2.05 -0.97
CA GLU A 29 14.06 0.97 -1.52
C GLU A 29 14.32 -0.12 -0.50
N GLY A 30 14.44 -1.36 -0.96
CA GLY A 30 14.75 -2.50 -0.11
C GLY A 30 14.93 -3.78 -0.89
N ILE A 31 15.06 -4.89 -0.16
CA ILE A 31 15.18 -6.23 -0.72
C ILE A 31 13.96 -7.03 -0.29
N GLY A 32 13.16 -7.49 -1.24
CA GLY A 32 12.06 -8.41 -1.01
C GLY A 32 12.56 -9.84 -0.91
N TYR A 33 11.91 -10.64 -0.07
CA TYR A 33 12.09 -12.08 0.00
C TYR A 33 10.77 -12.78 -0.38
N GLN A 34 10.84 -13.77 -1.28
CA GLN A 34 9.71 -14.61 -1.70
C GLN A 34 9.79 -15.97 -1.04
N ALA A 35 8.73 -16.33 -0.33
CA ALA A 35 8.65 -17.61 0.35
C ALA A 35 8.50 -18.77 -0.65
N SER A 36 7.67 -18.63 -1.70
CA SER A 36 7.36 -19.74 -2.60
C SER A 36 8.55 -20.27 -3.41
N VAL A 37 9.51 -19.41 -3.75
CA VAL A 37 10.69 -19.77 -4.56
C VAL A 37 12.02 -19.57 -3.82
N ASN A 38 11.98 -19.19 -2.54
CA ASN A 38 13.16 -18.95 -1.71
C ASN A 38 14.20 -18.05 -2.39
N SER A 39 13.74 -16.90 -2.88
CA SER A 39 14.56 -15.94 -3.64
C SER A 39 14.35 -14.52 -3.14
N SER A 40 15.31 -13.65 -3.45
CA SER A 40 15.27 -12.24 -3.08
C SER A 40 15.53 -11.34 -4.29
N TRP A 41 14.90 -10.17 -4.30
CA TRP A 41 15.07 -9.17 -5.35
C TRP A 41 15.03 -7.76 -4.81
N THR A 42 15.56 -6.82 -5.58
CA THR A 42 15.50 -5.40 -5.25
C THR A 42 14.12 -4.82 -5.53
N ILE A 43 13.69 -3.90 -4.66
CA ILE A 43 12.42 -3.18 -4.77
C ILE A 43 12.74 -1.69 -4.76
N ARG A 44 12.14 -0.94 -5.69
CA ARG A 44 12.09 0.53 -5.66
C ARG A 44 10.66 0.99 -5.86
N PHE A 45 10.08 1.58 -4.82
CA PHE A 45 8.72 2.10 -4.78
C PHE A 45 8.74 3.63 -4.78
N GLU A 46 7.97 4.26 -5.65
CA GLU A 46 7.78 5.71 -5.68
C GLU A 46 6.31 6.06 -5.47
N ALA A 47 6.05 6.94 -4.50
CA ALA A 47 4.72 7.42 -4.16
C ALA A 47 4.65 8.94 -4.27
N MET A 48 3.75 9.43 -5.11
CA MET A 48 3.45 10.85 -5.30
C MET A 48 1.98 11.10 -4.96
N ILE A 49 1.73 11.56 -3.73
CA ILE A 49 0.37 11.71 -3.21
C ILE A 49 -0.42 12.81 -3.95
N ARG A 50 0.25 13.90 -4.34
CA ARG A 50 -0.41 15.04 -5.03
C ARG A 50 -1.00 14.64 -6.38
N THR A 51 -0.38 13.70 -7.08
CA THR A 51 -0.81 13.24 -8.41
C THR A 51 -1.47 11.87 -8.37
N ASN A 52 -1.68 11.30 -7.18
CA ASN A 52 -2.21 9.95 -6.99
C ASN A 52 -1.44 8.89 -7.81
N SER A 53 -0.11 9.02 -7.86
CA SER A 53 0.75 8.17 -8.68
C SER A 53 1.63 7.31 -7.79
N PHE A 54 1.56 6.01 -8.02
CA PHE A 54 2.30 4.98 -7.28
C PHE A 54 2.92 4.03 -8.29
N SER A 55 4.25 3.98 -8.35
CA SER A 55 4.99 3.13 -9.27
C SER A 55 5.93 2.22 -8.51
N ILE A 56 6.14 1.03 -9.05
CA ILE A 56 7.05 0.02 -8.50
C ILE A 56 7.99 -0.45 -9.59
N ALA A 57 9.26 -0.60 -9.23
CA ALA A 57 10.23 -1.33 -10.01
C ALA A 57 10.80 -2.47 -9.18
N TYR A 58 11.05 -3.58 -9.86
CA TYR A 58 11.79 -4.74 -9.35
C TYR A 58 13.07 -4.91 -10.19
N PRO A 59 14.11 -4.07 -9.99
CA PRO A 59 15.21 -3.94 -10.95
C PRO A 59 15.97 -5.25 -11.21
N SER A 60 16.23 -6.06 -10.18
CA SER A 60 16.93 -7.34 -10.35
C SER A 60 16.11 -8.40 -11.09
N LEU A 61 14.79 -8.20 -11.25
CA LEU A 61 13.90 -9.04 -12.06
C LEU A 61 13.63 -8.45 -13.45
N GLY A 62 14.01 -7.18 -13.70
CA GLY A 62 13.73 -6.51 -14.96
C GLY A 62 12.25 -6.25 -15.23
N CYS A 63 11.42 -6.14 -14.19
CA CYS A 63 9.98 -5.87 -14.30
C CYS A 63 9.54 -4.72 -13.39
N GLY A 64 8.31 -4.24 -13.60
CA GLY A 64 7.72 -3.18 -12.79
C GLY A 64 6.37 -2.74 -13.32
N GLY A 65 5.75 -1.82 -12.61
CA GLY A 65 4.34 -1.51 -12.80
C GLY A 65 3.86 -0.28 -12.06
N ASN A 66 2.54 -0.11 -12.09
CA ASN A 66 1.84 0.91 -11.34
C ASN A 66 0.91 0.25 -10.32
N TRP A 67 0.68 0.94 -9.21
CA TRP A 67 -0.21 0.51 -8.14
C TRP A 67 -1.45 1.39 -8.08
N SER A 68 -2.61 0.76 -8.01
CA SER A 68 -3.89 1.44 -7.82
C SER A 68 -4.30 1.33 -6.35
N LEU A 69 -4.65 2.46 -5.73
CA LEU A 69 -5.15 2.48 -4.35
C LEU A 69 -6.42 1.63 -4.24
N SER A 70 -6.42 0.70 -3.28
CA SER A 70 -7.56 -0.17 -2.97
C SER A 70 -8.19 0.19 -1.63
N SER A 71 -7.38 0.45 -0.60
CA SER A 71 -7.85 0.97 0.69
C SER A 71 -6.76 1.77 1.40
N ILE A 72 -7.19 2.66 2.29
CA ILE A 72 -6.31 3.49 3.11
C ILE A 72 -6.74 3.32 4.56
N ASP A 73 -5.74 3.22 5.44
CA ASP A 73 -5.83 3.35 6.89
C ASP A 73 -4.74 4.32 7.39
N ALA A 74 -4.81 4.73 8.66
CA ALA A 74 -3.86 5.68 9.25
C ALA A 74 -2.37 5.24 9.13
N ASN A 75 -2.10 3.94 9.18
CA ASN A 75 -0.75 3.37 9.15
C ASN A 75 -0.57 2.32 8.04
N LYS A 76 -1.55 2.13 7.16
CA LYS A 76 -1.55 1.04 6.18
C LYS A 76 -2.21 1.51 4.89
N ILE A 77 -1.67 1.11 3.76
CA ILE A 77 -2.28 1.34 2.45
C ILE A 77 -2.27 0.03 1.70
N GLU A 78 -3.41 -0.34 1.14
CA GLU A 78 -3.52 -1.49 0.25
C GLU A 78 -3.61 -1.03 -1.20
N PHE A 79 -2.86 -1.70 -2.06
CA PHE A 79 -2.80 -1.44 -3.49
C PHE A 79 -3.10 -2.70 -4.29
N PHE A 80 -3.58 -2.49 -5.51
CA PHE A 80 -3.66 -3.49 -6.56
C PHE A 80 -2.57 -3.23 -7.60
N GLU A 81 -1.79 -4.23 -7.95
CA GLU A 81 -0.68 -4.09 -8.89
C GLU A 81 -1.04 -4.40 -10.34
N THR A 82 -0.63 -3.49 -11.21
CA THR A 82 -0.63 -3.68 -12.66
C THR A 82 0.81 -3.63 -13.17
N ILE A 83 1.34 -4.78 -13.60
CA ILE A 83 2.67 -4.87 -14.22
C ILE A 83 2.60 -4.26 -15.62
N THR A 84 3.43 -3.26 -15.89
CA THR A 84 3.45 -2.52 -17.17
C THR A 84 4.61 -2.92 -18.07
N TYR A 85 5.69 -3.47 -17.51
CA TYR A 85 6.82 -4.02 -18.26
C TYR A 85 7.41 -5.25 -17.57
N GLY A 86 8.11 -6.10 -18.33
CA GLY A 86 8.68 -7.35 -17.80
C GLY A 86 7.62 -8.40 -17.42
N LYS A 87 6.47 -8.43 -18.11
CA LYS A 87 5.33 -9.32 -17.82
C LYS A 87 5.66 -10.82 -17.84
N THR A 88 6.75 -11.24 -18.49
CA THR A 88 7.20 -12.64 -18.47
C THR A 88 7.99 -13.00 -17.22
N GLN A 89 8.45 -12.01 -16.45
CA GLN A 89 9.26 -12.19 -15.25
C GLN A 89 8.43 -12.14 -13.96
N CYS A 90 7.29 -11.44 -13.99
CA CYS A 90 6.55 -11.07 -12.79
C CYS A 90 5.06 -11.40 -12.91
N VAL A 91 4.50 -11.88 -11.81
CA VAL A 91 3.07 -12.18 -11.68
C VAL A 91 2.30 -10.87 -11.59
N GLU A 92 1.24 -10.73 -12.39
CA GLU A 92 0.37 -9.54 -12.43
C GLU A 92 -0.84 -9.69 -11.49
N GLY A 93 -1.36 -8.56 -11.00
CA GLY A 93 -2.62 -8.53 -10.24
C GLY A 93 -2.49 -8.84 -8.75
N GLY A 94 -1.27 -8.80 -8.20
CA GLY A 94 -1.06 -8.98 -6.78
C GLY A 94 -1.67 -7.86 -5.93
N THR A 95 -1.99 -8.18 -4.67
CA THR A 95 -2.34 -7.15 -3.67
C THR A 95 -1.09 -6.80 -2.89
N ILE A 96 -0.79 -5.51 -2.76
CA ILE A 96 0.33 -5.01 -1.98
C ILE A 96 -0.20 -4.30 -0.75
N VAL A 97 0.40 -4.57 0.40
CA VAL A 97 0.13 -3.86 1.65
C VAL A 97 1.40 -3.16 2.10
N VAL A 98 1.34 -1.83 2.17
CA VAL A 98 2.40 -0.99 2.72
C VAL A 98 2.00 -0.54 4.11
N THR A 99 2.82 -0.84 5.12
CA THR A 99 2.56 -0.43 6.51
C THR A 99 3.63 0.54 6.99
N ARG A 100 3.22 1.64 7.60
CA ARG A 100 4.11 2.61 8.23
C ARG A 100 4.81 1.98 9.43
N VAL A 101 6.13 2.04 9.45
CA VAL A 101 6.92 1.70 10.64
C VAL A 101 7.30 3.00 11.37
N ASP A 102 7.99 3.90 10.69
CA ASP A 102 8.36 5.22 11.21
C ASP A 102 8.57 6.24 10.06
N GLY A 103 9.34 7.31 10.29
CA GLY A 103 9.64 8.31 9.26
C GLY A 103 10.63 7.88 8.18
N GLN A 104 11.34 6.76 8.39
CA GLN A 104 12.42 6.25 7.55
C GLN A 104 12.12 4.87 6.96
N TYR A 105 11.18 4.12 7.55
CA TYR A 105 10.88 2.76 7.14
C TYR A 105 9.38 2.52 6.93
N VAL A 106 9.09 1.65 5.97
CA VAL A 106 7.78 1.02 5.74
C VAL A 106 7.98 -0.47 5.53
N THR A 107 6.97 -1.28 5.79
CA THR A 107 6.95 -2.66 5.30
C THR A 107 6.29 -2.70 3.93
N PHE A 108 6.72 -3.65 3.11
CA PHE A 108 6.07 -4.07 1.87
C PHE A 108 5.66 -5.52 2.03
N THR A 109 4.42 -5.83 1.68
CA THR A 109 3.88 -7.19 1.75
C THR A 109 3.11 -7.47 0.47
N TYR A 110 3.44 -8.55 -0.23
CA TYR A 110 2.80 -8.96 -1.48
C TYR A 110 1.99 -10.24 -1.25
N PHE A 111 0.76 -10.20 -1.77
CA PHE A 111 -0.16 -11.31 -1.75
C PHE A 111 -0.53 -11.74 -3.17
N LEU A 112 -0.56 -13.05 -3.40
CA LEU A 112 -0.87 -13.64 -4.70
C LEU A 112 -2.29 -13.25 -5.18
N PRO A 113 -2.48 -13.05 -6.49
CA PRO A 113 -3.80 -12.78 -7.06
C PRO A 113 -4.78 -13.92 -6.77
N GLY A 114 -6.04 -13.58 -6.50
CA GLY A 114 -7.14 -14.54 -6.28
C GLY A 114 -7.16 -15.18 -4.90
N THR A 115 -6.03 -15.68 -4.39
CA THR A 115 -5.97 -16.38 -3.09
C THR A 115 -5.70 -15.45 -1.91
N ARG A 116 -5.05 -14.31 -2.16
CA ARG A 116 -4.49 -13.42 -1.13
C ARG A 116 -3.56 -14.15 -0.14
N THR A 117 -2.88 -15.20 -0.60
CA THR A 117 -1.82 -15.85 0.19
C THR A 117 -0.59 -14.95 0.22
N LEU A 118 -0.01 -14.74 1.40
CA LEU A 118 1.26 -14.03 1.57
C LEU A 118 2.36 -14.76 0.81
N ASP A 119 3.10 -14.06 -0.04
CA ASP A 119 4.18 -14.68 -0.81
C ASP A 119 5.51 -13.94 -0.74
N ALA A 120 5.49 -12.60 -0.72
CA ALA A 120 6.72 -11.83 -0.55
C ALA A 120 6.58 -10.71 0.49
N PHE A 121 7.69 -10.35 1.12
CA PHE A 121 7.73 -9.27 2.10
C PHE A 121 9.09 -8.57 2.13
N SER A 122 9.10 -7.32 2.62
CA SER A 122 10.31 -6.51 2.80
C SER A 122 10.10 -5.43 3.86
N THR A 123 11.21 -4.89 4.36
CA THR A 123 11.25 -3.55 4.97
C THR A 123 11.95 -2.62 3.98
N LEU A 124 11.23 -1.60 3.51
CA LEU A 124 11.76 -0.59 2.60
C LEU A 124 12.21 0.63 3.41
N LYS A 125 13.35 1.19 3.02
CA LYS A 125 13.94 2.40 3.58
C LYS A 125 13.69 3.58 2.65
N ARG A 126 13.34 4.73 3.21
CA ARG A 126 13.23 5.99 2.48
C ARG A 126 14.57 6.37 1.85
N VAL A 127 14.55 6.70 0.57
CA VAL A 127 15.70 7.32 -0.12
C VAL A 127 15.70 8.81 0.22
N LYS A 128 16.89 9.34 0.58
CA LYS A 128 17.07 10.75 0.93
C LYS A 128 16.94 11.67 -0.28
#